data_AF-A0A397J8U2-F1
#
_entry.id   AF-A0A397J8U2-F1
#
_cell.length_a   1.000
_cell.length_b   1.000
_cell.length_c   1.000
_cell.angle_alpha   90.00
_cell.angle_beta   90.00
_cell.angle_gamma   90.00
#
_symmetry.space_group_name_H-M   'P 1'
#
loop_
_entity.id
_entity.type
_entity.pdbx_description
1 polymer ?
#
loop_
_entity_poly.entity_id
_entity_poly.type
_entity_poly.pdbx_seq_one_letter_code
_entity_poly.pdbx_strand_id
1 'polypeptide(L)'
;MEKIYPYQQILEKKLMTDILKYSLIPNKSITSIILPPRNIFQITSSILTKEQVLEIASWIDKKEITYKINNLPYKFELILHGSRDGFEKDVFWNLCNQKTNVLVVAKVKDTDEILDGYNPIVWNYVIQWGAAQNKTLPSNLDDWNEKDFQILKNTI
;
A
#
# COMPACT_ATOMS: atom_id res chain seq x y z
N MET A 1 4.03 21.33 -32.56
CA MET A 1 3.96 20.11 -33.40
C MET A 1 5.09 19.13 -33.12
N GLU A 2 6.32 19.60 -32.95
CA GLU A 2 7.50 18.76 -32.64
C GLU A 2 7.33 17.83 -31.43
N LYS A 3 6.58 18.25 -30.40
CA LYS A 3 6.31 17.41 -29.22
C LYS A 3 5.31 16.28 -29.45
N ILE A 4 4.52 16.33 -30.51
CA ILE A 4 3.43 15.36 -30.78
C ILE A 4 3.82 14.38 -31.87
N TYR A 5 4.57 14.86 -32.87
CA TYR A 5 4.99 14.09 -34.03
C TYR A 5 5.71 12.75 -33.71
N PRO A 6 6.57 12.64 -32.68
CA PRO A 6 7.20 11.37 -32.31
C PRO A 6 6.21 10.26 -31.96
N TYR A 7 5.00 10.61 -31.55
CA TYR A 7 3.96 9.66 -31.13
C TYR A 7 2.97 9.32 -32.26
N GLN A 8 3.18 9.80 -33.49
CA GLN A 8 2.23 9.60 -34.60
C GLN A 8 1.94 8.12 -34.92
N GLN A 9 2.89 7.23 -34.63
CA GLN A 9 2.76 5.79 -34.89
C GLN A 9 1.84 5.08 -33.89
N ILE A 10 1.70 5.63 -32.68
CA ILE A 10 0.90 5.06 -31.59
C ILE A 10 -0.45 5.77 -31.41
N LEU A 11 -0.61 6.98 -31.96
CA LEU A 11 -1.84 7.74 -31.91
C LEU A 11 -2.81 7.29 -32.99
N GLU A 12 -4.09 7.16 -32.64
CA GLU A 12 -5.13 6.93 -33.63
C GLU A 12 -5.18 8.08 -34.65
N LYS A 13 -5.38 7.74 -35.93
CA LYS A 13 -5.42 8.71 -37.03
C LYS A 13 -6.43 9.84 -36.79
N LYS A 14 -7.58 9.52 -36.19
CA LYS A 14 -8.65 10.48 -35.88
C LYS A 14 -8.19 11.49 -34.83
N LEU A 15 -7.58 11.01 -33.74
CA LEU A 15 -7.02 11.83 -32.67
C LEU A 15 -5.90 12.73 -33.18
N MET A 16 -5.02 12.18 -34.02
CA MET A 16 -3.93 12.95 -34.60
C MET A 16 -4.44 14.08 -35.49
N THR A 17 -5.49 13.82 -36.26
CA THR A 17 -6.16 14.83 -37.10
C THR A 17 -6.81 15.93 -36.27
N ASP A 18 -7.48 15.58 -35.17
CA ASP A 18 -8.13 16.56 -34.29
C ASP A 18 -7.11 17.44 -33.55
N ILE A 19 -5.99 16.87 -33.11
CA ILE A 19 -4.89 17.61 -32.50
C ILE A 19 -4.29 18.63 -33.51
N LEU A 20 -4.06 18.20 -34.74
CA LEU A 20 -3.57 19.08 -35.82
C LEU A 20 -4.56 20.22 -36.08
N LYS A 21 -5.85 19.90 -36.22
CA LYS A 21 -6.90 20.90 -36.43
C LYS A 21 -6.99 21.90 -35.28
N TYR A 22 -6.91 21.44 -34.04
CA TYR A 22 -6.93 22.30 -32.85
C TYR A 22 -5.72 23.22 -32.79
N SER A 23 -4.54 22.74 -33.22
CA SER A 23 -3.33 23.58 -33.28
C SER A 23 -3.40 24.72 -34.31
N LEU A 24 -4.21 24.55 -35.36
CA LEU A 24 -4.43 25.54 -36.41
C LEU A 24 -5.58 26.51 -36.07
N ILE A 25 -6.64 26.01 -35.43
CA ILE A 25 -7.81 26.79 -35.04
C ILE A 25 -8.16 26.40 -33.59
N PRO A 26 -7.80 27.25 -32.61
CA PRO A 26 -8.16 27.03 -31.22
C PRO A 26 -9.69 26.93 -31.07
N ASN A 27 -10.16 26.07 -30.16
CA ASN A 27 -11.58 25.85 -29.84
C ASN A 27 -12.42 25.11 -30.91
N LYS A 28 -11.79 24.44 -31.86
CA LYS A 28 -12.50 23.54 -32.76
C LYS A 28 -12.98 22.28 -32.04
N SER A 29 -14.17 21.78 -32.38
CA SER A 29 -14.74 20.58 -31.77
C SER A 29 -13.89 19.34 -32.07
N ILE A 30 -13.63 18.56 -31.03
CA ILE A 30 -12.91 17.29 -31.11
C ILE A 30 -13.95 16.20 -31.40
N THR A 31 -13.65 15.33 -32.36
CA THR A 31 -14.52 14.22 -32.77
C THR A 31 -14.00 12.87 -32.27
N SER A 32 -12.77 12.84 -31.79
CA SER A 32 -12.12 11.68 -31.21
C SER A 32 -12.77 11.26 -29.90
N ILE A 33 -12.79 9.94 -29.64
CA ILE A 33 -13.34 9.40 -28.40
C ILE A 33 -12.39 9.80 -27.27
N ILE A 34 -12.88 10.58 -26.31
CA ILE A 34 -12.13 10.89 -25.10
C ILE A 34 -12.22 9.64 -24.22
N LEU A 35 -11.12 8.89 -24.14
CA LEU A 35 -11.03 7.77 -23.24
C LEU A 35 -11.11 8.28 -21.79
N PRO A 36 -11.82 7.56 -20.90
CA PRO A 36 -11.83 7.92 -19.49
C PRO A 36 -10.41 7.91 -18.91
N PRO A 37 -10.15 8.67 -17.84
CA PRO A 37 -8.87 8.62 -17.14
C PRO A 37 -8.51 7.18 -16.79
N ARG A 38 -7.31 6.74 -17.21
CA ARG A 38 -6.79 5.43 -16.80
C ARG A 38 -6.31 5.56 -15.36
N ASN A 39 -7.14 5.18 -14.40
CA ASN A 39 -6.69 5.03 -13.02
C ASN A 39 -5.86 3.74 -12.94
N ILE A 40 -4.54 3.86 -13.08
CA ILE A 40 -3.64 2.73 -12.93
C ILE A 40 -3.45 2.53 -11.43
N PHE A 41 -4.28 1.67 -10.85
CA PHE A 41 -4.00 1.13 -9.52
C PHE A 41 -2.68 0.34 -9.60
N GLN A 42 -1.61 0.97 -9.11
CA GLN A 42 -0.26 0.45 -9.15
C GLN A 42 0.17 0.06 -7.74
N ILE A 43 0.23 -1.23 -7.49
CA ILE A 43 0.83 -1.80 -6.29
C ILE A 43 2.28 -2.14 -6.62
N THR A 44 3.22 -1.68 -5.80
CA THR A 44 4.65 -1.94 -5.95
C THR A 44 5.11 -3.19 -5.18
N SER A 45 4.18 -4.03 -4.73
CA SER A 45 4.48 -5.26 -3.99
C SER A 45 4.81 -6.42 -4.93
N SER A 46 5.83 -7.20 -4.55
CA SER A 46 6.18 -8.47 -5.18
C SER A 46 5.43 -9.67 -4.57
N ILE A 47 4.79 -9.47 -3.41
CA ILE A 47 4.14 -10.52 -2.61
C ILE A 47 2.62 -10.53 -2.83
N LEU A 48 2.00 -9.34 -2.94
CA LEU A 48 0.55 -9.20 -3.01
C LEU A 48 0.06 -8.98 -4.44
N THR A 49 -1.01 -9.69 -4.81
CA THR A 49 -1.77 -9.42 -6.04
C THR A 49 -2.73 -8.24 -5.85
N LYS A 50 -3.27 -7.72 -6.96
CA LYS A 50 -4.27 -6.63 -6.90
C LYS A 50 -5.53 -7.08 -6.18
N GLU A 51 -5.96 -8.31 -6.42
CA GLU A 51 -7.13 -8.93 -5.83
C GLU A 51 -6.98 -9.06 -4.32
N GLN A 52 -5.82 -9.54 -3.84
CA GLN A 52 -5.53 -9.65 -2.40
C GLN A 52 -5.56 -8.29 -1.70
N VAL A 53 -5.03 -7.25 -2.34
CA VAL A 53 -5.07 -5.89 -1.75
C VAL A 53 -6.51 -5.36 -1.65
N LEU A 54 -7.37 -5.67 -2.63
CA LEU A 54 -8.79 -5.30 -2.55
C LEU A 54 -9.49 -6.05 -1.41
N GLU A 55 -9.18 -7.33 -1.23
CA GLU A 55 -9.72 -8.15 -0.13
C GLU A 55 -9.28 -7.59 1.23
N ILE A 56 -7.98 -7.37 1.42
CA ILE A 56 -7.42 -6.81 2.66
C ILE A 56 -8.06 -5.44 2.97
N ALA A 57 -8.16 -4.56 1.98
CA ALA A 57 -8.83 -3.27 2.15
C ALA A 57 -10.30 -3.42 2.59
N SER A 58 -10.98 -4.46 2.09
CA SER A 58 -12.37 -4.74 2.48
C SER A 58 -12.45 -5.29 3.89
N TRP A 59 -11.49 -6.13 4.31
CA TRP A 59 -11.40 -6.65 5.68
C TRP A 59 -11.09 -5.57 6.71
N ILE A 60 -10.23 -4.61 6.38
CA ILE A 60 -9.96 -3.44 7.23
C ILE A 60 -11.26 -2.70 7.58
N ASP A 61 -12.13 -2.50 6.59
CA ASP A 61 -13.45 -1.88 6.75
C ASP A 61 -14.56 -2.85 7.21
N LYS A 62 -14.24 -4.13 7.44
CA LYS A 62 -15.19 -5.20 7.80
C LYS A 62 -16.37 -5.31 6.81
N LYS A 63 -16.10 -5.12 5.52
CA LYS A 63 -17.12 -5.21 4.46
C LYS A 63 -17.36 -6.65 4.06
N GLU A 64 -18.61 -6.97 3.78
CA GLU A 64 -19.00 -8.25 3.18
C GLU A 64 -18.69 -8.30 1.68
N ILE A 65 -18.78 -7.16 0.99
CA ILE A 65 -18.54 -7.07 -0.46
C ILE A 65 -17.20 -6.41 -0.71
N THR A 66 -16.33 -7.11 -1.41
CA THR A 66 -14.98 -6.66 -1.76
C THR A 66 -15.00 -5.40 -2.62
N TYR A 67 -14.06 -4.49 -2.35
CA TYR A 67 -13.78 -3.36 -3.21
C TYR A 67 -13.42 -3.79 -4.64
N LYS A 68 -13.74 -2.93 -5.59
CA LYS A 68 -13.30 -3.02 -6.99
C LYS A 68 -12.09 -2.09 -7.17
N ILE A 69 -11.27 -2.37 -8.17
CA ILE A 69 -10.09 -1.55 -8.50
C ILE A 69 -10.44 -0.05 -8.60
N ASN A 70 -11.59 0.28 -9.18
CA ASN A 70 -11.96 1.67 -9.48
C ASN A 70 -12.55 2.42 -8.27
N ASN A 71 -12.87 1.74 -7.17
CA ASN A 71 -13.53 2.35 -6.01
C ASN A 71 -12.79 2.08 -4.68
N LEU A 72 -11.51 1.69 -4.76
CA LEU A 72 -10.69 1.51 -3.58
C LEU A 72 -10.36 2.88 -2.94
N PRO A 73 -10.73 3.13 -1.68
CA PRO A 73 -10.47 4.41 -1.02
C PRO A 73 -9.05 4.52 -0.44
N TYR A 74 -8.27 3.45 -0.53
CA TYR A 74 -6.94 3.35 0.08
C TYR A 74 -5.83 3.58 -0.92
N LYS A 75 -4.79 4.27 -0.45
CA LYS A 75 -3.47 4.34 -1.09
C LYS A 75 -2.48 3.58 -0.23
N PHE A 76 -2.03 2.43 -0.71
CA PHE A 76 -1.00 1.65 -0.04
C PHE A 76 0.38 2.20 -0.38
N GLU A 77 1.12 2.61 0.64
CA GLU A 77 2.49 3.11 0.52
C GLU A 77 3.45 2.11 1.17
N LEU A 78 4.45 1.66 0.40
CA LEU A 78 5.46 0.73 0.91
C LEU A 78 6.41 1.46 1.86
N ILE A 79 6.43 1.04 3.13
CA ILE A 79 7.30 1.59 4.18
C ILE A 79 8.58 0.77 4.31
N LEU A 80 8.44 -0.56 4.43
CA LEU A 80 9.54 -1.50 4.64
C LEU A 80 9.35 -2.71 3.74
N HIS A 81 10.43 -3.18 3.11
CA HIS A 81 10.47 -4.39 2.30
C HIS A 81 11.67 -5.24 2.67
N GLY A 82 11.45 -6.41 3.27
CA GLY A 82 12.51 -7.19 3.91
C GLY A 82 13.72 -7.52 3.00
N SER A 83 13.51 -7.84 1.73
CA SER A 83 14.64 -8.11 0.82
C SER A 83 15.37 -6.86 0.31
N ARG A 84 14.81 -5.67 0.51
CA ARG A 84 15.43 -4.38 0.16
C ARG A 84 16.09 -3.73 1.38
N ASP A 85 15.37 -3.73 2.50
CA ASP A 85 15.70 -2.95 3.68
C ASP A 85 16.30 -3.79 4.82
N GLY A 86 16.15 -5.12 4.77
CA GLY A 86 16.56 -6.03 5.83
C GLY A 86 15.41 -6.47 6.74
N PHE A 87 15.70 -7.41 7.65
CA PHE A 87 14.75 -7.99 8.61
C PHE A 87 15.14 -7.68 10.07
N GLU A 88 16.11 -6.80 10.27
CA GLU A 88 16.62 -6.45 11.59
C GLU A 88 15.61 -5.59 12.37
N LYS A 89 15.56 -5.79 13.70
CA LYS A 89 14.58 -5.13 14.57
C LYS A 89 14.70 -3.60 14.53
N ASP A 90 15.92 -3.09 14.44
CA ASP A 90 16.23 -1.67 14.41
C ASP A 90 15.79 -1.03 13.09
N VAL A 91 15.93 -1.73 11.96
CA VAL A 91 15.37 -1.29 10.67
C VAL A 91 13.85 -1.13 10.79
N PHE A 92 13.17 -2.12 11.36
CA PHE A 92 11.72 -2.06 11.58
C PHE A 92 11.35 -0.87 12.47
N TRP A 93 12.00 -0.71 13.63
CA TRP A 93 11.70 0.40 14.54
C TRP A 93 12.01 1.77 13.91
N ASN A 94 13.09 1.90 13.15
CA ASN A 94 13.43 3.16 12.50
C ASN A 94 12.42 3.59 11.42
N LEU A 95 11.87 2.63 10.67
CA LEU A 95 10.96 2.91 9.55
C LEU A 95 9.47 2.92 9.94
N CYS A 96 9.07 2.01 10.83
CA CYS A 96 7.67 1.74 11.18
C CYS A 96 7.24 2.36 12.51
N ASN A 97 8.15 2.84 13.35
CA ASN A 97 7.75 3.51 14.60
C ASN A 97 6.93 4.76 14.31
N GLN A 98 5.97 5.05 15.18
CA GLN A 98 5.03 6.18 15.08
C GLN A 98 4.11 6.15 13.84
N LYS A 99 4.15 5.09 13.02
CA LYS A 99 3.19 4.88 11.93
C LYS A 99 1.90 4.28 12.48
N THR A 100 0.78 4.72 11.92
CA THR A 100 -0.57 4.17 12.13
C THR A 100 -1.09 3.56 10.84
N ASN A 101 -2.18 2.79 10.92
CA ASN A 101 -2.79 2.11 9.77
C ASN A 101 -1.77 1.28 8.97
N VAL A 102 -0.93 0.54 9.70
CA VAL A 102 0.15 -0.26 9.12
C VAL A 102 -0.38 -1.65 8.80
N LEU A 103 -0.29 -2.03 7.54
CA LEU A 103 -0.46 -3.41 7.10
C LEU A 103 0.90 -4.09 7.05
N VAL A 104 1.05 -5.19 7.78
CA VAL A 104 2.21 -6.09 7.73
C VAL A 104 1.83 -7.28 6.89
N VAL A 105 2.69 -7.65 5.95
CA VAL A 105 2.52 -8.85 5.11
C VAL A 105 3.85 -9.60 5.06
N ALA A 106 3.80 -10.90 5.33
CA ALA A 106 4.92 -11.81 5.32
C ALA A 106 4.60 -13.03 4.45
N LYS A 107 5.52 -13.40 3.55
CA LYS A 107 5.44 -14.64 2.79
C LYS A 107 6.25 -15.72 3.51
N VAL A 108 5.63 -16.88 3.75
CA VAL A 108 6.32 -18.02 4.37
C VAL A 108 7.24 -18.67 3.35
N LYS A 109 8.50 -18.91 3.76
CA LYS A 109 9.53 -19.46 2.87
C LYS A 109 9.12 -20.83 2.33
N ASP A 110 9.44 -21.09 1.06
CA ASP A 110 9.20 -22.37 0.38
C ASP A 110 7.71 -22.76 0.29
N THR A 111 6.81 -21.79 0.50
CA THR A 111 5.36 -21.94 0.36
C THR A 111 4.77 -20.73 -0.35
N ASP A 112 3.50 -20.82 -0.74
CA ASP A 112 2.71 -19.68 -1.20
C ASP A 112 1.80 -19.11 -0.10
N GLU A 113 2.03 -19.48 1.15
CA GLU A 113 1.31 -18.94 2.29
C GLU A 113 1.74 -17.50 2.58
N ILE A 114 0.74 -16.65 2.79
CA ILE A 114 0.90 -15.24 3.15
C ILE A 114 0.24 -15.04 4.50
N LEU A 115 1.00 -14.51 5.44
CA LEU A 115 0.52 -14.04 6.74
C LEU A 115 0.42 -12.53 6.71
N ASP A 116 -0.67 -12.00 7.22
CA ASP A 116 -0.89 -10.57 7.29
C ASP A 116 -1.42 -10.12 8.65
N GLY A 117 -1.30 -8.83 8.92
CA GLY A 117 -1.77 -8.21 10.15
C GLY A 117 -1.93 -6.72 9.98
N TYR A 118 -3.07 -6.18 10.40
CA TYR A 118 -3.36 -4.75 10.33
C TYR A 118 -3.32 -4.12 11.71
N ASN A 119 -2.49 -3.09 11.87
CA ASN A 119 -2.41 -2.28 13.07
C ASN A 119 -2.94 -0.86 12.81
N PRO A 120 -4.16 -0.50 13.29
CA PRO A 120 -4.72 0.84 13.10
C PRO A 120 -4.06 1.91 13.97
N ILE A 121 -3.35 1.52 15.03
CA ILE A 121 -2.75 2.44 16.02
C ILE A 121 -1.23 2.34 16.00
N VAL A 122 -0.55 3.20 16.76
CA VAL A 122 0.93 3.17 16.85
C VAL A 122 1.36 1.96 17.68
N TRP A 123 2.42 1.26 17.25
CA TRP A 123 3.01 0.10 17.96
C TRP A 123 3.30 0.36 19.43
N ASN A 124 3.76 1.56 19.78
CA ASN A 124 4.02 1.94 21.17
C ASN A 124 2.75 1.86 22.05
N TYR A 125 1.58 2.24 21.53
CA TYR A 125 0.33 2.11 22.28
C TYR A 125 -0.08 0.66 22.50
N VAL A 126 0.17 -0.23 21.52
CA VAL A 126 -0.08 -1.67 21.67
C VAL A 126 0.80 -2.25 22.78
N ILE A 127 2.08 -1.90 22.79
CA ILE A 127 3.03 -2.35 23.81
C ILE A 127 2.65 -1.79 25.18
N GLN A 128 2.35 -0.50 25.29
CA GLN A 128 1.91 0.13 26.54
C GLN A 128 0.63 -0.50 27.08
N TRP A 129 -0.34 -0.77 26.21
CA TRP A 129 -1.58 -1.43 26.60
C TRP A 129 -1.32 -2.84 27.13
N GLY A 130 -0.55 -3.65 26.42
CA GLY A 130 -0.24 -5.01 26.87
C GLY A 130 0.63 -5.03 28.14
N ALA A 131 1.56 -4.07 28.29
CA ALA A 131 2.33 -3.88 29.52
C ALA A 131 1.44 -3.49 30.71
N ALA A 132 0.43 -2.64 30.49
CA ALA A 132 -0.51 -2.26 31.54
C ALA A 132 -1.34 -3.46 32.07
N GLN A 133 -1.53 -4.50 31.26
CA GLN A 133 -2.20 -5.74 31.68
C GLN A 133 -1.32 -6.61 32.58
N ASN A 134 0.01 -6.42 32.56
CA ASN A 134 0.93 -7.20 33.37
C ASN A 134 1.97 -6.33 34.08
N LYS A 135 1.71 -6.05 35.37
CA LYS A 135 2.55 -5.21 36.22
C LYS A 135 3.97 -5.75 36.49
N THR A 136 4.28 -6.98 36.07
CA THR A 136 5.65 -7.53 36.18
C THR A 136 6.55 -7.11 35.04
N LEU A 137 5.99 -6.57 33.95
CA LEU A 137 6.77 -6.07 32.82
C LEU A 137 7.46 -4.75 33.18
N PRO A 138 8.72 -4.54 32.77
CA PRO A 138 9.40 -3.27 32.94
C PRO A 138 8.66 -2.13 32.24
N SER A 139 8.66 -0.93 32.84
CA SER A 139 8.02 0.25 32.26
C SER A 139 8.77 0.79 31.03
N ASN A 140 10.09 0.61 30.98
CA ASN A 140 10.93 1.06 29.88
C ASN A 140 11.17 -0.10 28.90
N LEU A 141 10.82 0.11 27.62
CA LEU A 141 10.93 -0.90 26.58
C LEU A 141 12.39 -1.28 26.28
N ASP A 142 13.34 -0.37 26.50
CA ASP A 142 14.77 -0.63 26.28
C ASP A 142 15.33 -1.65 27.29
N ASP A 143 14.66 -1.85 28.42
CA ASP A 143 15.04 -2.82 29.45
C ASP A 143 14.47 -4.23 29.15
N TRP A 144 13.63 -4.36 28.11
CA TRP A 144 12.96 -5.61 27.79
C TRP A 144 13.92 -6.61 27.14
N ASN A 145 13.86 -7.85 27.63
CA ASN A 145 14.50 -9.00 27.02
C ASN A 145 13.45 -9.92 26.36
N GLU A 146 13.92 -10.99 25.72
CA GLU A 146 13.06 -11.97 25.03
C GLU A 146 11.94 -12.51 25.92
N LYS A 147 12.20 -12.76 27.21
CA LYS A 147 11.19 -13.27 28.15
C LYS A 147 10.06 -12.27 28.36
N ASP A 148 10.36 -10.98 28.39
CA ASP A 148 9.35 -9.92 28.55
C ASP A 148 8.44 -9.87 27.32
N PHE A 149 9.00 -10.04 26.11
CA PHE A 149 8.20 -10.19 24.88
C PHE A 149 7.32 -11.44 24.88
N GLN A 150 7.81 -12.57 25.41
CA GLN A 150 6.99 -13.78 25.55
C GLN A 150 5.85 -13.60 26.56
N ILE A 151 6.11 -12.89 27.67
CA ILE A 151 5.06 -12.54 28.64
C ILE A 151 4.00 -11.64 27.98
N LEU A 152 4.42 -10.61 27.25
CA LEU A 152 3.52 -9.74 26.50
C LEU A 152 2.69 -10.54 25.50
N LYS A 153 3.31 -11.41 24.70
CA LYS A 153 2.65 -12.25 23.71
C LYS A 153 1.56 -13.13 24.32
N ASN A 154 1.77 -13.68 25.52
CA ASN A 154 0.75 -14.50 26.19
C ASN A 154 -0.37 -13.68 26.84
N THR A 155 -0.22 -12.35 26.90
CA THR A 155 -1.18 -11.44 27.52
C THR A 155 -2.15 -10.84 26.48
N ILE A 156 -1.76 -10.80 25.21
CA ILE A 156 -2.53 -10.27 24.07
C ILE A 156 -3.17 -11.45 23.32
#